data_AF-A0A7V9S9B3-F1
#
_entry.id   AF-A0A7V9S9B3-F1
#
_cell.length_a   1.000
_cell.length_b   1.000
_cell.length_c   1.000
_cell.angle_alpha   90.00
_cell.angle_beta   90.00
_cell.angle_gamma   90.00
#
_symmetry.space_group_name_H-M   'P 1'
#
loop_
_entity.id
_entity.type
_entity.pdbx_description
1 polymer ?
#
loop_
_entity_poly.entity_id
_entity_poly.type
_entity_poly.pdbx_seq_one_letter_code
_entity_poly.pdbx_strand_id
1 'polypeptide(L)'
;ACVFAGSFARPFGGYLADRIGGTRALSAVYAAVAAALFAVSQSSLAVVPTLVVFIACMATLGMGNGAVFQLVPQRFGRDVGLMTGLVGMTGGIGGFYLAASLGYAKQFTGSYSFGFAVFAGMAMVAWAGISTVRLRWRREASVLATVRI
;
A
#
# COMPACT_ATOMS: atom_id res chain seq x y z
N ALA A 1 -9.93 -17.43 1.85
CA ALA A 1 -10.77 -16.23 2.00
C ALA A 1 -10.00 -14.93 1.79
N CYS A 2 -8.94 -14.64 2.56
CA CYS A 2 -8.24 -13.33 2.51
C CYS A 2 -7.64 -12.98 1.14
N VAL A 3 -7.02 -13.95 0.45
CA VAL A 3 -6.41 -13.73 -0.88
C VAL A 3 -7.48 -13.44 -1.95
N PHE A 4 -8.64 -14.10 -1.87
CA PHE A 4 -9.76 -13.83 -2.77
C PHE A 4 -10.34 -12.43 -2.56
N ALA A 5 -10.49 -11.99 -1.31
CA ALA A 5 -10.92 -10.63 -0.99
C ALA A 5 -9.94 -9.57 -1.53
N GLY A 6 -8.63 -9.80 -1.39
CA GLY A 6 -7.60 -8.95 -1.95
C GLY A 6 -7.63 -8.87 -3.49
N SER A 7 -7.86 -9.99 -4.17
CA SER A 7 -7.97 -10.03 -5.63
C SER A 7 -9.19 -9.30 -6.16
N PHE A 8 -10.36 -9.43 -5.50
CA PHE A 8 -11.57 -8.67 -5.85
C PHE A 8 -11.46 -7.18 -5.54
N ALA A 9 -10.67 -6.80 -4.53
CA ALA A 9 -10.46 -5.39 -4.19
C ALA A 9 -9.57 -4.64 -5.19
N ARG A 10 -8.80 -5.33 -6.06
CA ARG A 10 -7.94 -4.72 -7.09
C ARG A 10 -8.71 -3.85 -8.09
N PRO A 11 -9.75 -4.34 -8.80
CA PRO A 11 -10.52 -3.51 -9.72
C PRO A 11 -11.22 -2.34 -9.02
N PHE A 12 -11.65 -2.54 -7.76
CA PHE A 12 -12.27 -1.48 -6.97
C PHE A 12 -11.27 -0.38 -6.59
N GLY A 13 -10.01 -0.75 -6.34
CA GLY A 13 -8.93 0.20 -6.07
C GLY A 13 -8.48 0.98 -7.28
N GLY A 14 -8.46 0.34 -8.45
CA GLY A 14 -8.35 1.04 -9.72
C GLY A 14 -9.49 2.04 -9.90
N TYR A 15 -10.75 1.58 -9.84
CA TYR A 15 -11.90 2.47 -9.98
C TYR A 15 -11.86 3.70 -9.04
N LEU A 16 -11.42 3.51 -7.79
CA LEU A 16 -11.25 4.59 -6.82
C LEU A 16 -10.10 5.54 -7.18
N ALA A 17 -9.01 5.02 -7.76
CA ALA A 17 -7.86 5.80 -8.23
C ALA A 17 -8.21 6.65 -9.47
N ASP A 18 -9.01 6.10 -10.40
CA ASP A 18 -9.50 6.84 -11.56
C ASP A 18 -10.43 8.00 -11.18
N ARG A 19 -11.26 7.84 -10.13
CA ARG A 19 -12.21 8.90 -9.72
C ARG A 19 -11.60 10.02 -8.87
N ILE A 20 -10.67 9.69 -7.97
CA ILE A 20 -10.19 10.65 -6.93
C ILE A 20 -8.77 11.17 -7.26
N GLY A 21 -8.15 10.61 -8.29
CA GLY A 21 -6.75 10.83 -8.66
C GLY A 21 -5.86 9.87 -7.87
N GLY A 22 -5.03 9.10 -8.59
CA GLY A 22 -4.33 7.97 -8.00
C GLY A 22 -3.43 8.33 -6.82
N THR A 23 -2.85 9.54 -6.75
CA THR A 23 -2.04 9.97 -5.60
C THR A 23 -2.83 10.12 -4.31
N ARG A 24 -4.11 10.53 -4.38
CA ARG A 24 -4.98 10.63 -3.20
C ARG A 24 -5.41 9.24 -2.74
N ALA A 25 -5.80 8.39 -3.70
CA ALA A 25 -6.17 7.00 -3.43
C ALA A 25 -5.02 6.24 -2.76
N LEU A 26 -3.79 6.39 -3.27
CA LEU A 26 -2.61 5.75 -2.70
C LEU A 26 -2.34 6.20 -1.25
N SER A 27 -2.46 7.50 -0.97
CA SER A 27 -2.28 8.01 0.40
C SER A 27 -3.35 7.52 1.39
N ALA A 28 -4.60 7.36 0.94
CA ALA A 28 -5.68 6.81 1.75
C ALA A 28 -5.48 5.31 2.02
N VAL A 29 -5.02 4.56 1.02
CA VAL A 29 -4.71 3.13 1.18
C VAL A 29 -3.56 2.92 2.15
N TYR A 30 -2.45 3.65 2.03
CA TYR A 30 -1.34 3.50 2.98
C TYR A 30 -1.70 3.91 4.41
N ALA A 31 -2.53 4.94 4.58
CA ALA A 31 -3.04 5.32 5.90
C ALA A 31 -3.92 4.21 6.50
N ALA A 32 -4.81 3.62 5.70
CA ALA A 32 -5.67 2.53 6.13
C ALA A 32 -4.87 1.27 6.48
N VAL A 33 -3.84 0.94 5.69
CA VAL A 33 -2.93 -0.19 5.95
C VAL A 33 -2.12 0.05 7.23
N ALA A 34 -1.59 1.24 7.45
CA ALA A 34 -0.87 1.58 8.67
C ALA A 34 -1.77 1.46 9.92
N ALA A 35 -3.00 1.98 9.85
CA ALA A 35 -3.97 1.88 10.95
C ALA A 35 -4.38 0.42 11.22
N ALA A 36 -4.62 -0.37 10.16
CA ALA A 36 -4.99 -1.78 10.29
C ALA A 36 -3.84 -2.62 10.89
N LEU A 37 -2.60 -2.40 10.44
CA LEU A 37 -1.42 -3.10 10.98
C LEU A 37 -1.13 -2.68 12.42
N PHE A 38 -1.33 -1.41 12.78
CA PHE A 38 -1.22 -0.95 14.16
C PHE A 38 -2.30 -1.58 15.07
N ALA A 39 -3.54 -1.69 14.59
CA ALA A 39 -4.61 -2.36 15.31
C ALA A 39 -4.34 -3.86 15.52
N VAL A 40 -3.77 -4.55 14.53
CA VAL A 40 -3.34 -5.96 14.63
C VAL A 40 -2.13 -6.14 15.54
N SER A 41 -1.25 -5.12 15.62
CA SER A 41 -0.09 -5.13 16.50
C SER A 41 -0.46 -5.06 17.99
N GLN A 42 -1.66 -4.61 18.35
CA GLN A 42 -2.12 -4.63 19.73
C GLN A 42 -2.54 -6.07 20.09
N SER A 43 -1.78 -6.69 21.00
CA SER A 43 -1.88 -8.10 21.41
C SER A 43 -3.14 -8.46 22.22
N SER A 44 -4.15 -7.58 22.25
CA SER A 44 -5.37 -7.71 23.04
C SER A 44 -6.59 -8.19 22.23
N LEU A 45 -6.46 -8.36 20.90
CA LEU A 45 -7.56 -8.83 20.06
C LEU A 45 -7.70 -10.36 20.08
N ALA A 46 -8.93 -10.83 20.28
CA ALA A 46 -9.30 -12.23 20.08
C ALA A 46 -9.01 -12.69 18.62
N VAL A 47 -8.97 -14.01 18.41
CA VAL A 47 -8.62 -14.62 17.10
C VAL A 47 -9.55 -14.14 15.97
N VAL A 48 -10.85 -13.98 16.26
CA VAL A 48 -11.87 -13.57 15.28
C VAL A 48 -11.69 -12.11 14.79
N PRO A 49 -11.60 -11.09 15.66
CA PRO A 49 -11.39 -9.71 15.21
C PRO A 49 -10.02 -9.51 14.52
N THR A 50 -8.98 -10.22 14.95
CA THR A 50 -7.67 -10.20 14.26
C THR A 50 -7.80 -10.65 12.81
N LEU A 51 -8.56 -11.72 12.57
CA LEU A 51 -8.78 -12.27 11.23
C LEU A 51 -9.57 -11.29 10.34
N VAL A 52 -10.59 -10.60 10.89
CA VAL A 52 -11.35 -9.58 10.17
C VAL A 52 -10.48 -8.39 9.77
N VAL A 53 -9.66 -7.87 10.70
CA VAL A 53 -8.73 -6.77 10.39
C VAL A 53 -7.68 -7.23 9.38
N PHE A 54 -7.23 -8.48 9.44
CA PHE A 54 -6.30 -9.04 8.47
C PHE A 54 -6.90 -9.14 7.06
N ILE A 55 -8.16 -9.57 6.94
CA ILE A 55 -8.90 -9.56 5.67
C ILE A 55 -9.03 -8.13 5.14
N ALA A 56 -9.38 -7.17 5.99
CA ALA A 56 -9.50 -5.76 5.61
C ALA A 56 -8.15 -5.17 5.16
N CYS A 57 -7.05 -5.53 5.83
CA CYS A 57 -5.69 -5.15 5.46
C CYS A 57 -5.29 -5.73 4.09
N MET A 58 -5.58 -7.02 3.85
CA MET A 58 -5.33 -7.65 2.55
C MET A 58 -6.18 -7.06 1.42
N ALA A 59 -7.43 -6.69 1.71
CA ALA A 59 -8.30 -6.00 0.75
C ALA A 59 -7.77 -4.61 0.41
N THR A 60 -7.37 -3.81 1.39
CA THR A 60 -6.79 -2.47 1.18
C THR A 60 -5.44 -2.53 0.47
N LEU A 61 -4.57 -3.49 0.79
CA LEU A 61 -3.34 -3.76 0.03
C LEU A 61 -3.63 -4.13 -1.43
N GLY A 62 -4.65 -4.96 -1.68
CA GLY A 62 -5.13 -5.28 -3.02
C GLY A 62 -5.61 -4.04 -3.78
N MET A 63 -6.34 -3.17 -3.10
CA MET A 63 -6.80 -1.88 -3.60
C MET A 63 -5.64 -0.95 -3.99
N GLY A 64 -4.59 -0.89 -3.15
CA GLY A 64 -3.38 -0.12 -3.40
C GLY A 64 -2.64 -0.57 -4.65
N ASN A 65 -2.49 -1.89 -4.85
CA ASN A 65 -1.90 -2.42 -6.07
C ASN A 65 -2.68 -1.99 -7.31
N GLY A 66 -4.03 -2.05 -7.27
CA GLY A 66 -4.88 -1.57 -8.36
C GLY A 66 -4.67 -0.08 -8.68
N ALA A 67 -4.52 0.75 -7.65
CA ALA A 67 -4.24 2.17 -7.80
C ALA A 67 -2.84 2.44 -8.41
N VAL A 68 -1.81 1.68 -8.01
CA VAL A 68 -0.46 1.80 -8.61
C VAL A 68 -0.49 1.45 -10.09
N PHE A 69 -1.12 0.33 -10.46
CA PHE A 69 -1.17 -0.12 -11.85
C PHE A 69 -1.96 0.83 -12.77
N GLN A 70 -2.85 1.65 -12.24
CA GLN A 70 -3.50 2.71 -13.00
C GLN A 70 -2.72 4.03 -13.05
N LEU A 71 -1.99 4.36 -11.98
CA LEU A 71 -1.13 5.55 -11.95
C LEU A 71 0.00 5.48 -12.98
N VAL A 72 0.56 4.30 -13.19
CA VAL A 72 1.68 4.07 -14.11
C VAL A 72 1.36 4.50 -15.55
N PRO A 73 0.28 4.02 -16.21
CA PRO A 73 -0.07 4.43 -17.57
C PRO A 73 -0.45 5.90 -17.68
N GLN A 74 -1.07 6.48 -16.65
CA GLN A 74 -1.40 7.92 -16.64
C GLN A 74 -0.16 8.82 -16.61
N ARG A 75 0.94 8.36 -16.00
CA ARG A 75 2.16 9.17 -15.82
C ARG A 75 3.25 8.88 -16.84
N PHE A 76 3.39 7.63 -17.28
CA PHE A 76 4.47 7.16 -18.14
C PHE A 76 3.96 6.53 -19.43
N GLY A 77 3.02 7.21 -20.10
CA GLY A 77 2.34 6.70 -21.31
C GLY A 77 3.26 6.24 -22.44
N ARG A 78 4.47 6.77 -22.57
CA ARG A 78 5.45 6.32 -23.59
C ARG A 78 6.12 4.99 -23.25
N ASP A 79 6.25 4.64 -21.96
CA ASP A 79 7.04 3.50 -21.48
C ASP A 79 6.24 2.61 -20.52
N VAL A 80 4.93 2.48 -20.73
CA VAL A 80 4.01 1.77 -19.83
C VAL A 80 4.43 0.32 -19.61
N GLY A 81 4.86 -0.39 -20.66
CA GLY A 81 5.28 -1.79 -20.56
C GLY A 81 6.53 -1.96 -19.68
N LEU A 82 7.51 -1.08 -19.82
CA LEU A 82 8.73 -1.11 -18.99
C LEU A 82 8.41 -0.76 -17.53
N MET A 83 7.61 0.30 -17.32
CA MET A 83 7.27 0.78 -15.98
C MET A 83 6.43 -0.23 -15.21
N THR A 84 5.41 -0.82 -15.85
CA THR A 84 4.59 -1.87 -15.22
C THR A 84 5.41 -3.15 -14.94
N GLY A 85 6.35 -3.50 -15.82
CA GLY A 85 7.31 -4.60 -15.59
C GLY A 85 8.21 -4.36 -14.38
N LEU A 86 8.81 -3.18 -14.26
CA LEU A 86 9.65 -2.80 -13.12
C LEU A 86 8.87 -2.78 -11.80
N VAL A 87 7.64 -2.26 -11.82
CA VAL A 87 6.73 -2.28 -10.66
C VAL A 87 6.38 -3.72 -10.28
N GLY A 88 6.10 -4.58 -11.26
CA GLY A 88 5.82 -6.00 -11.03
C GLY A 88 7.00 -6.74 -10.40
N MET A 89 8.21 -6.53 -10.90
CA MET A 89 9.43 -7.12 -10.34
C MET A 89 9.67 -6.67 -8.89
N THR A 90 9.59 -5.36 -8.65
CA THR A 90 9.78 -4.78 -7.30
C THR A 90 8.70 -5.29 -6.34
N GLY A 91 7.46 -5.42 -6.81
CA GLY A 91 6.35 -6.01 -6.04
C GLY A 91 6.57 -7.48 -5.71
N GLY A 92 7.13 -8.26 -6.64
CA GLY A 92 7.50 -9.67 -6.42
C GLY A 92 8.58 -9.83 -5.36
N ILE A 93 9.63 -9.01 -5.41
CA ILE A 93 10.71 -8.99 -4.41
C ILE A 93 10.16 -8.60 -3.03
N GLY A 94 9.32 -7.57 -2.97
CA GLY A 94 8.68 -7.14 -1.72
C GLY A 94 7.77 -8.22 -1.11
N GLY A 95 6.99 -8.91 -1.93
CA GLY A 95 6.13 -10.01 -1.49
C GLY A 95 6.93 -11.21 -0.96
N PHE A 96 8.04 -11.55 -1.61
CA PHE A 96 8.95 -12.60 -1.13
C PHE A 96 9.58 -12.21 0.22
N TYR A 97 10.05 -10.97 0.35
CA TYR A 97 10.62 -10.46 1.60
C TYR A 97 9.60 -10.47 2.75
N LEU A 98 8.35 -10.07 2.48
CA LEU A 98 7.24 -10.12 3.44
C LEU A 98 7.02 -11.56 3.93
N ALA A 99 6.87 -12.52 3.02
CA ALA A 99 6.62 -13.91 3.36
C ALA A 99 7.79 -14.56 4.12
N ALA A 100 9.02 -14.32 3.66
CA ALA A 100 10.24 -14.83 4.30
C ALA A 100 10.39 -14.24 5.71
N SER A 101 10.19 -12.93 5.88
CA SER A 101 10.31 -12.25 7.18
C SER A 101 9.25 -12.73 8.18
N LEU A 102 8.00 -12.96 7.75
CA LEU A 102 6.99 -13.57 8.62
C LEU A 102 7.35 -15.01 9.00
N GLY A 103 7.93 -15.77 8.08
CA GLY A 103 8.41 -17.13 8.33
C GLY A 103 9.50 -17.16 9.41
N TYR A 104 10.52 -16.30 9.27
CA TYR A 104 11.59 -16.15 10.25
C TYR A 104 11.07 -15.61 11.59
N ALA A 105 10.18 -14.61 11.58
CA ALA A 105 9.59 -14.07 12.81
C ALA A 105 8.82 -15.14 13.59
N LYS A 106 8.12 -16.06 12.91
CA LYS A 106 7.46 -17.19 13.57
C LYS A 106 8.48 -18.15 14.21
N GLN A 107 9.58 -18.43 13.53
CA GLN A 107 10.59 -19.38 13.99
C GLN A 107 11.38 -18.87 15.20
N PHE A 108 11.74 -17.58 15.23
CA PHE A 108 12.56 -17.02 16.30
C PHE A 108 11.76 -16.51 17.51
N THR A 109 10.57 -15.95 17.29
CA THR A 109 9.81 -15.26 18.36
C THR A 109 8.61 -16.05 18.87
N GLY A 110 8.22 -17.16 18.22
CA GLY A 110 7.04 -17.96 18.56
C GLY A 110 5.68 -17.25 18.33
N SER A 111 5.67 -15.93 18.08
CA SER A 111 4.49 -15.10 17.83
C SER A 111 4.68 -14.21 16.60
N TYR A 112 3.57 -13.97 15.88
CA TYR A 112 3.54 -13.15 14.66
C TYR A 112 3.47 -11.63 14.95
N SER A 113 3.22 -11.22 16.20
CA SER A 113 3.04 -9.81 16.57
C SER A 113 4.25 -8.93 16.23
N PHE A 114 5.48 -9.45 16.43
CA PHE A 114 6.71 -8.71 16.10
C PHE A 114 6.84 -8.47 14.59
N GLY A 115 6.49 -9.48 13.77
CA GLY A 115 6.48 -9.35 12.32
C GLY A 115 5.50 -8.25 11.87
N PHE A 116 4.28 -8.23 12.41
CA PHE A 116 3.30 -7.20 12.08
C PHE A 116 3.72 -5.79 12.50
N ALA A 117 4.41 -5.64 13.64
CA ALA A 117 4.93 -4.34 14.08
C ALA A 117 5.99 -3.77 13.12
N VAL A 118 6.90 -4.61 12.62
CA VAL A 118 7.90 -4.22 11.61
C VAL A 118 7.23 -3.80 10.30
N PHE A 119 6.21 -4.54 9.84
CA PHE A 119 5.46 -4.18 8.64
C PHE A 119 4.60 -2.93 8.81
N ALA A 120 4.07 -2.68 10.02
CA ALA A 120 3.41 -1.42 10.35
C ALA A 120 4.38 -0.24 10.20
N GLY A 121 5.62 -0.40 10.69
CA GLY A 121 6.69 0.58 10.51
C GLY A 121 7.00 0.86 9.04
N MET A 122 7.18 -0.18 8.22
CA MET A 122 7.39 -0.01 6.77
C MET A 122 6.20 0.67 6.09
N ALA A 123 4.96 0.35 6.48
CA ALA A 123 3.77 1.01 5.95
C ALA A 123 3.72 2.51 6.31
N MET A 124 4.15 2.89 7.52
CA MET A 124 4.28 4.30 7.90
C MET A 124 5.36 5.03 7.10
N VAL A 125 6.50 4.38 6.84
CA VAL A 125 7.56 4.95 5.98
C VAL A 125 7.04 5.15 4.55
N ALA A 126 6.31 4.18 4.00
CA ALA A 126 5.69 4.31 2.68
C ALA A 126 4.66 5.45 2.64
N TRP A 127 3.85 5.60 3.69
CA TRP A 127 2.91 6.70 3.83
C TRP A 127 3.61 8.07 3.88
N ALA A 128 4.70 8.18 4.65
CA ALA A 128 5.52 9.40 4.73
C ALA A 128 6.22 9.72 3.39
N GLY A 129 6.68 8.71 2.66
CA GLY A 129 7.24 8.88 1.31
C GLY A 129 6.21 9.45 0.34
N ILE A 130 4.98 8.94 0.36
CA ILE A 130 3.91 9.46 -0.51
C ILE A 130 3.42 10.85 -0.07
N SER A 131 3.36 11.13 1.24
CA SER A 131 2.96 12.45 1.73
C SER A 131 3.98 13.54 1.34
N THR A 132 5.28 13.25 1.41
CA THR A 132 6.33 14.17 0.97
C THR A 132 6.31 14.40 -0.54
N VAL A 133 6.14 13.34 -1.35
CA VAL A 133 5.99 13.48 -2.81
C VAL A 133 4.74 14.30 -3.17
N ARG A 134 3.62 14.06 -2.48
CA ARG A 134 2.38 14.82 -2.68
C ARG A 134 2.53 16.30 -2.30
N LEU A 135 3.29 16.61 -1.25
CA LEU A 135 3.62 17.98 -0.85
C LEU A 135 4.55 18.66 -1.87
N ARG A 136 5.55 17.96 -2.41
CA ARG A 136 6.44 18.48 -3.46
C ARG A 136 5.68 18.79 -4.74
N TRP A 137 4.82 17.89 -5.20
CA TRP A 137 4.02 18.11 -6.42
C TRP A 137 2.99 19.23 -6.26
N ARG A 138 2.43 19.42 -5.05
CA ARG A 138 1.61 20.59 -4.75
C ARG A 138 2.42 21.89 -4.78
N ARG A 139 3.64 21.88 -4.24
CA ARG A 139 4.54 23.05 -4.27
C ARG A 139 4.94 23.43 -5.70
N GLU A 140 5.30 22.46 -6.52
CA GLU A 140 5.64 22.69 -7.94
C GLU A 140 4.44 23.23 -8.73
N ALA A 141 3.24 22.68 -8.50
CA ALA A 141 2.01 23.19 -9.12
C ALA A 141 1.67 24.63 -8.67
N SER A 142 1.90 24.98 -7.40
CA SER A 142 1.70 26.35 -6.92
C SER A 142 2.72 27.34 -7.48
N VAL A 143 3.99 26.92 -7.66
CA VAL A 143 5.03 27.77 -8.24
C VAL A 143 4.72 28.10 -9.71
N LEU A 144 4.28 27.11 -10.49
CA LEU A 144 3.88 27.33 -11.89
C LEU A 144 2.63 28.20 -12.03
N ALA A 145 1.76 28.23 -11.03
CA ALA A 145 0.60 29.13 -10.99
C ALA A 145 1.00 30.58 -10.69
N THR A 146 2.05 30.80 -9.89
CA THR A 146 2.58 32.14 -9.58
C THR A 146 3.42 32.74 -10.71
N VAL A 147 4.01 31.93 -11.60
CA VAL A 147 4.81 32.40 -12.74
C VAL A 147 3.93 32.78 -13.96
N ARG A 148 2.64 32.46 -13.96
CA ARG A 148 1.69 32.80 -15.04
C ARG A 148 1.03 34.18 -14.87
N ILE A 149 1.73 35.14 -14.28
CA ILE A 149 1.33 36.56 -14.21
C ILE A 149 2.19 37.33 -15.21
#